data_AF-A0A2E3U7Q8-F1
#
_entry.id   AF-A0A2E3U7Q8-F1
#
_cell.length_a   1.000
_cell.length_b   1.000
_cell.length_c   1.000
_cell.angle_alpha   90.00
_cell.angle_beta   90.00
_cell.angle_gamma   90.00
#
_symmetry.space_group_name_H-M   'P 1'
#
loop_
_entity.id
_entity.type
_entity.pdbx_description
1 polymer ?
#
loop_
_entity_poly.entity_id
_entity_poly.type
_entity_poly.pdbx_seq_one_letter_code
_entity_poly.pdbx_strand_id
1 'polypeptide(L)'
;MAADEHQRAARIIGVKQVMQRRFGEWPVTGKEQRTAWLALILTAMALLMPGQVMMAMLAVAEPALEALRQWRDSWWPWPASAPVDGGLALDKIIHFLLFAMCALLACRAWLSAVSGIYIALLLLAFAGFTEVMQYLVPGRSMSLGDMIADTLGILAGAGIWQGYRRVTIRPGSSTT
;
A
#
# COMPACT_ATOMS: atom_id res chain seq x y z
N MET A 1 -25.13 -31.65 36.40
CA MET A 1 -24.44 -31.50 35.11
C MET A 1 -24.53 -30.08 34.56
N ALA A 2 -25.73 -29.48 34.44
CA ALA A 2 -25.91 -28.11 33.91
C ALA A 2 -25.23 -26.96 34.70
N ALA A 3 -25.05 -27.11 36.02
CA ALA A 3 -24.41 -26.08 36.85
C ALA A 3 -22.90 -25.91 36.57
N ASP A 4 -22.20 -26.99 36.19
CA ASP A 4 -20.77 -26.96 35.88
C ASP A 4 -20.50 -26.28 34.52
N GLU A 5 -21.40 -26.44 33.55
CA GLU A 5 -21.31 -25.76 32.26
C GLU A 5 -21.46 -24.24 32.38
N HIS A 6 -22.40 -23.76 33.22
CA HIS A 6 -22.56 -22.34 33.48
C HIS A 6 -21.32 -21.72 34.16
N GLN A 7 -20.71 -22.44 35.11
CA GLN A 7 -19.48 -22.01 35.77
C GLN A 7 -18.29 -21.98 34.81
N ARG A 8 -18.16 -22.98 33.93
CA ARG A 8 -17.13 -23.01 32.87
C ARG A 8 -17.32 -21.87 31.87
N ALA A 9 -18.54 -21.63 31.41
CA ALA A 9 -18.86 -20.54 30.50
C ALA A 9 -18.54 -19.17 31.11
N ALA A 10 -18.94 -18.94 32.37
CA ALA A 10 -18.64 -17.70 33.08
C ALA A 10 -17.12 -17.47 33.24
N ARG A 11 -16.35 -18.54 33.48
CA ARG A 11 -14.88 -18.47 33.60
C ARG A 11 -14.21 -18.10 32.26
N ILE A 12 -14.69 -18.67 31.15
CA ILE A 12 -14.18 -18.37 29.81
C ILE A 12 -14.49 -16.91 29.42
N ILE A 13 -15.69 -16.42 29.74
CA ILE A 13 -16.09 -15.03 29.48
C ILE A 13 -15.21 -14.08 30.30
N GLY A 14 -15.00 -14.36 31.60
CA GLY A 14 -14.14 -13.55 32.46
C GLY A 14 -12.68 -13.47 31.98
N VAL A 15 -12.11 -14.59 31.50
CA VAL A 15 -10.75 -14.60 30.93
C VAL A 15 -10.67 -13.77 29.64
N LYS A 16 -11.66 -13.88 28.74
CA LYS A 16 -11.73 -13.06 27.52
C LYS A 16 -11.79 -11.57 27.86
N GLN A 17 -12.59 -11.19 28.86
CA GLN A 17 -12.76 -9.80 29.28
C GLN A 17 -11.48 -9.24 29.92
N VAL A 18 -10.77 -10.04 30.73
CA VAL A 18 -9.49 -9.66 31.33
C VAL A 18 -8.39 -9.53 30.27
N MET A 19 -8.35 -10.42 29.28
CA MET A 19 -7.40 -10.30 28.17
C MET A 19 -7.70 -9.09 27.29
N GLN A 20 -8.97 -8.80 26.98
CA GLN A 20 -9.36 -7.59 26.25
C GLN A 20 -9.00 -6.30 26.98
N ARG A 21 -9.19 -6.26 28.30
CA ARG A 21 -8.82 -5.09 29.13
C ARG A 21 -7.31 -4.89 29.26
N ARG A 22 -6.53 -5.98 29.24
CA ARG A 22 -5.08 -5.94 29.48
C ARG A 22 -4.25 -5.79 28.20
N PHE A 23 -4.78 -6.20 27.06
CA PHE A 23 -4.07 -6.20 25.77
C PHE A 23 -4.73 -5.35 24.68
N GLY A 24 -5.86 -4.67 24.98
CA GLY A 24 -6.67 -4.03 23.95
C GLY A 24 -7.30 -5.07 23.02
N GLU A 25 -8.24 -4.67 22.18
CA GLU A 25 -8.80 -5.56 21.17
C GLU A 25 -7.67 -6.04 20.21
N TRP A 26 -7.41 -7.34 20.19
CA TRP A 26 -6.65 -8.02 19.13
C TRP A 26 -7.54 -9.14 18.58
N PRO A 27 -7.78 -9.22 17.25
CA PRO A 27 -6.73 -9.12 16.27
C PRO A 27 -6.97 -8.15 15.12
N VAL A 28 -5.87 -7.63 14.57
CA VAL A 28 -5.82 -7.33 13.14
C VAL A 28 -6.42 -8.54 12.44
N THR A 29 -7.51 -8.34 11.71
CA THR A 29 -8.20 -9.47 11.12
C THR A 29 -7.26 -10.17 10.14
N GLY A 30 -7.32 -11.50 10.03
CA GLY A 30 -6.53 -12.21 9.02
C GLY A 30 -6.80 -11.67 7.60
N LYS A 31 -7.95 -11.01 7.38
CA LYS A 31 -8.26 -10.28 6.14
C LYS A 31 -7.34 -9.08 5.90
N GLU A 32 -7.10 -8.23 6.90
CA GLU A 32 -6.24 -7.04 6.77
C GLU A 32 -4.78 -7.43 6.48
N GLN A 33 -4.28 -8.45 7.18
CA GLN A 33 -2.94 -8.99 6.92
C GLN A 33 -2.85 -9.58 5.52
N ARG A 34 -3.85 -10.37 5.10
CA ARG A 34 -3.92 -10.89 3.72
C ARG A 34 -3.93 -9.77 2.69
N THR A 35 -4.70 -8.70 2.90
CA THR A 35 -4.72 -7.56 1.95
C THR A 35 -3.39 -6.84 1.87
N ALA A 36 -2.69 -6.67 3.01
CA ALA A 36 -1.37 -6.05 3.01
C ALA A 36 -0.33 -6.94 2.31
N TRP A 37 -0.35 -8.26 2.55
CA TRP A 37 0.50 -9.21 1.84
C TRP A 37 0.23 -9.23 0.33
N LEU A 38 -1.04 -9.25 -0.07
CA LEU A 38 -1.41 -9.19 -1.48
C LEU A 38 -0.89 -7.91 -2.14
N ALA A 39 -0.98 -6.76 -1.46
CA ALA A 39 -0.45 -5.50 -1.98
C ALA A 39 1.07 -5.56 -2.20
N LEU A 40 1.83 -6.13 -1.26
CA LEU A 40 3.27 -6.32 -1.39
C LEU A 40 3.63 -7.26 -2.54
N ILE A 41 2.93 -8.39 -2.66
CA ILE A 41 3.15 -9.37 -3.73
C ILE A 41 2.83 -8.75 -5.10
N LEU A 42 1.68 -8.09 -5.24
CA LEU A 42 1.28 -7.45 -6.48
C LEU A 42 2.25 -6.32 -6.85
N THR A 43 2.76 -5.57 -5.88
CA THR A 43 3.79 -4.54 -6.10
C THR A 43 5.08 -5.18 -6.60
N ALA A 44 5.58 -6.23 -5.94
CA ALA A 44 6.77 -6.94 -6.42
C ALA A 44 6.59 -7.49 -7.84
N MET A 45 5.43 -8.11 -8.13
CA MET A 45 5.12 -8.63 -9.46
C MET A 45 5.09 -7.53 -10.52
N ALA A 46 4.51 -6.37 -10.21
CA ALA A 46 4.46 -5.23 -11.13
C ALA A 46 5.85 -4.64 -11.39
N LEU A 47 6.66 -4.47 -10.34
CA LEU A 47 7.98 -3.85 -10.45
C LEU A 47 9.01 -4.77 -11.11
N LEU A 48 8.95 -6.07 -10.83
CA LEU A 48 9.87 -7.09 -11.35
C LEU A 48 9.39 -7.71 -12.68
N MET A 49 8.34 -7.15 -13.26
CA MET A 49 7.91 -7.52 -14.60
C MET A 49 9.03 -7.22 -15.62
N PRO A 50 9.40 -8.18 -16.50
CA PRO A 50 10.40 -7.96 -17.53
C PRO A 50 10.01 -6.82 -18.48
N GLY A 51 11.00 -6.05 -18.93
CA GLY A 51 10.78 -4.89 -19.80
C GLY A 51 10.01 -5.25 -21.08
N GLN A 52 10.29 -6.43 -21.65
CA GLN A 52 9.56 -6.95 -22.82
C GLN A 52 8.05 -7.16 -22.57
N VAL A 53 7.67 -7.55 -21.35
CA VAL A 53 6.25 -7.73 -20.99
C VAL A 53 5.59 -6.38 -20.83
N MET A 54 6.27 -5.40 -20.21
CA MET A 54 5.77 -4.02 -20.12
C MET A 54 5.58 -3.40 -21.50
N MET A 55 6.54 -3.58 -22.42
CA MET A 55 6.42 -3.11 -23.81
C MET A 55 5.27 -3.80 -24.55
N ALA A 56 5.04 -5.10 -24.33
CA ALA A 56 3.89 -5.80 -24.90
C ALA A 56 2.56 -5.25 -24.36
N MET A 57 2.47 -4.97 -23.05
CA MET A 57 1.28 -4.37 -22.44
C MET A 57 1.03 -2.96 -22.97
N LEU A 58 2.08 -2.14 -23.09
CA LEU A 58 1.99 -0.81 -23.69
C LEU A 58 1.56 -0.89 -25.15
N ALA A 59 2.09 -1.82 -25.94
CA ALA A 59 1.69 -2.00 -27.34
C ALA A 59 0.19 -2.34 -27.50
N VAL A 60 -0.39 -3.05 -26.52
CA VAL A 60 -1.84 -3.30 -26.48
C VAL A 60 -2.63 -2.05 -26.04
N ALA A 61 -2.06 -1.24 -25.14
CA ALA A 61 -2.70 -0.04 -24.61
C ALA A 61 -2.59 1.19 -25.53
N GLU A 62 -1.53 1.31 -26.33
CA GLU A 62 -1.25 2.48 -27.17
C GLU A 62 -2.39 2.83 -28.13
N PRO A 63 -3.04 1.89 -28.85
CA PRO A 63 -4.16 2.23 -29.73
C PRO A 63 -5.33 2.89 -28.97
N ALA A 64 -5.60 2.45 -27.74
CA ALA A 64 -6.65 3.03 -26.91
C ALA A 64 -6.24 4.41 -26.37
N LEU A 65 -4.99 4.56 -25.94
CA LEU A 65 -4.44 5.85 -25.52
C LEU A 65 -4.45 6.86 -26.65
N GLU A 66 -4.11 6.42 -27.86
CA GLU A 66 -4.11 7.26 -29.06
C GLU A 66 -5.52 7.68 -29.45
N ALA A 67 -6.50 6.77 -29.40
CA ALA A 67 -7.91 7.12 -29.61
C ALA A 67 -8.40 8.16 -28.58
N LEU A 68 -7.98 8.04 -27.31
CA LEU A 68 -8.29 9.02 -26.26
C LEU A 68 -7.61 10.38 -26.51
N ARG A 69 -6.34 10.39 -26.95
CA ARG A 69 -5.61 11.62 -27.32
C ARG A 69 -6.29 12.30 -28.51
N GLN A 70 -6.63 11.57 -29.55
CA GLN A 70 -7.33 12.08 -30.73
C GLN A 70 -8.71 12.64 -30.39
N TRP A 71 -9.48 11.95 -29.55
CA TRP A 71 -10.77 12.46 -29.07
C TRP A 71 -10.61 13.73 -28.22
N ARG A 72 -9.61 13.79 -27.32
CA ARG A 72 -9.30 15.01 -26.56
C ARG A 72 -8.98 16.16 -27.51
N ASP A 73 -8.09 15.91 -28.46
CA ASP A 73 -7.59 16.93 -29.38
C ASP A 73 -8.67 17.39 -30.39
N SER A 74 -9.69 16.56 -30.67
CA SER A 74 -10.80 16.96 -31.52
C SER A 74 -11.69 18.08 -30.92
N TRP A 75 -11.62 18.30 -29.61
CA TRP A 75 -12.40 19.34 -28.91
C TRP A 75 -11.50 20.38 -28.21
N TRP A 76 -10.18 20.21 -28.24
CA TRP A 76 -9.23 21.05 -27.51
C TRP A 76 -8.44 21.98 -28.45
N PRO A 77 -8.71 23.30 -28.46
CA PRO A 77 -8.21 24.22 -29.48
C PRO A 77 -6.74 24.66 -29.33
N TRP A 78 -6.02 24.12 -28.35
CA TRP A 78 -4.65 24.51 -28.01
C TRP A 78 -3.69 23.42 -28.49
N PRO A 79 -2.55 23.75 -29.15
CA PRO A 79 -1.63 22.73 -29.60
C PRO A 79 -1.14 21.93 -28.40
N ALA A 80 -1.37 20.62 -28.42
CA ALA A 80 -0.78 19.73 -27.41
C ALA A 80 0.73 19.97 -27.45
N SER A 81 1.30 20.42 -26.34
CA SER A 81 2.75 20.50 -26.18
C SER A 81 3.35 19.16 -26.58
N ALA A 82 4.41 19.17 -27.40
CA ALA A 82 5.11 17.97 -27.84
C ALA A 82 5.30 17.04 -26.63
N PRO A 83 5.08 15.72 -26.79
CA PRO A 83 5.09 14.81 -25.66
C PRO A 83 6.46 14.92 -24.98
N VAL A 84 6.50 15.62 -23.84
CA VAL A 84 7.61 15.57 -22.90
C VAL A 84 7.66 14.11 -22.48
N ASP A 85 8.82 13.44 -22.60
CA ASP A 85 9.03 12.01 -22.37
C ASP A 85 8.27 11.49 -21.12
N GLY A 86 6.99 11.19 -21.30
CA GLY A 86 6.02 11.10 -20.19
C GLY A 86 6.17 9.80 -19.42
N GLY A 87 6.84 8.82 -20.03
CA GLY A 87 7.18 7.55 -19.41
C GLY A 87 7.99 7.73 -18.13
N LEU A 88 8.97 8.64 -18.11
CA LEU A 88 9.82 8.89 -16.94
C LEU A 88 9.08 9.52 -15.76
N ALA A 89 8.05 10.33 -16.02
CA ALA A 89 7.23 10.95 -14.97
C ALA A 89 6.17 9.97 -14.46
N LEU A 90 5.55 9.22 -15.37
CA LEU A 90 4.53 8.24 -15.03
C LEU A 90 5.09 7.08 -14.20
N ASP A 91 6.29 6.59 -14.54
CA ASP A 91 6.98 5.53 -13.80
C ASP A 91 7.15 5.88 -12.32
N LYS A 92 7.65 7.09 -12.03
CA LYS A 92 7.78 7.60 -10.66
C LYS A 92 6.44 7.76 -9.94
N ILE A 93 5.39 8.15 -10.66
CA ILE A 93 4.03 8.24 -10.08
C ILE A 93 3.52 6.84 -9.71
N ILE A 94 3.76 5.83 -10.55
CA ILE A 94 3.37 4.44 -10.27
C ILE A 94 4.10 3.93 -9.02
N HIS A 95 5.41 4.12 -8.95
CA HIS A 95 6.23 3.79 -7.78
C HIS A 95 5.69 4.43 -6.50
N PHE A 96 5.47 5.75 -6.52
CA PHE A 96 4.87 6.49 -5.40
C PHE A 96 3.52 5.89 -4.97
N LEU A 97 2.61 5.62 -5.91
CA LEU A 97 1.27 5.12 -5.61
C LEU A 97 1.29 3.68 -5.07
N LEU A 98 2.12 2.80 -5.62
CA LEU A 98 2.26 1.42 -5.16
C LEU A 98 2.76 1.38 -3.72
N PHE A 99 3.79 2.15 -3.40
CA PHE A 99 4.35 2.19 -2.05
C PHE A 99 3.49 2.96 -1.05
N ALA A 100 2.75 3.99 -1.49
CA ALA A 100 1.72 4.61 -0.66
C ALA A 100 0.61 3.63 -0.28
N MET A 101 0.14 2.82 -1.23
CA MET A 101 -0.85 1.77 -0.96
C MET A 101 -0.29 0.70 -0.01
N CYS A 102 0.94 0.23 -0.24
CA CYS A 102 1.60 -0.73 0.63
C CYS A 102 1.73 -0.21 2.06
N ALA A 103 2.20 1.03 2.25
CA ALA A 103 2.34 1.62 3.58
C ALA A 103 0.99 1.83 4.27
N LEU A 104 -0.04 2.30 3.55
CA LEU A 104 -1.38 2.44 4.09
C LEU A 104 -1.91 1.09 4.62
N LEU A 105 -1.84 0.05 3.80
CA LEU A 105 -2.35 -1.28 4.15
C LEU A 105 -1.49 -1.96 5.21
N ALA A 106 -0.18 -1.79 5.18
CA ALA A 106 0.74 -2.31 6.19
C ALA A 106 0.50 -1.66 7.56
N CYS A 107 0.35 -0.33 7.61
CA CYS A 107 0.00 0.35 8.84
C CYS A 107 -1.40 -0.06 9.35
N ARG A 108 -2.35 -0.25 8.45
CA ARG A 108 -3.67 -0.79 8.82
C ARG A 108 -3.60 -2.22 9.37
N ALA A 109 -2.69 -3.04 8.86
CA ALA A 109 -2.54 -4.43 9.25
C ALA A 109 -1.61 -4.67 10.45
N TRP A 110 -0.64 -3.81 10.72
CA TRP A 110 0.41 -4.17 11.70
C TRP A 110 0.73 -3.08 12.72
N LEU A 111 0.19 -1.86 12.59
CA LEU A 111 0.57 -0.75 13.47
C LEU A 111 0.20 -0.96 14.95
N SER A 112 -0.71 -1.87 15.23
CA SER A 112 -1.11 -2.20 16.60
C SER A 112 -0.16 -3.21 17.27
N ALA A 113 0.69 -3.92 16.50
CA ALA A 113 1.68 -4.90 17.01
C ALA A 113 3.12 -4.48 16.75
N VAL A 114 3.34 -3.73 15.68
CA VAL A 114 4.64 -3.27 15.20
C VAL A 114 4.60 -1.75 15.13
N SER A 115 5.66 -1.09 15.60
CA SER A 115 5.73 0.36 15.55
C SER A 115 5.74 0.86 14.10
N GLY A 116 5.20 2.06 13.86
CA GLY A 116 5.14 2.64 12.52
C GLY A 116 6.52 2.84 11.89
N ILE A 117 7.56 3.11 12.71
CA ILE A 117 8.94 3.25 12.22
C ILE A 117 9.48 1.91 11.71
N TYR A 118 9.22 0.79 12.39
CA TYR A 118 9.66 -0.52 11.90
C TYR A 118 8.92 -0.91 10.62
N ILE A 119 7.63 -0.59 10.50
CA ILE A 119 6.88 -0.81 9.26
C ILE A 119 7.52 -0.01 8.12
N ALA A 120 7.81 1.27 8.33
CA ALA A 120 8.44 2.12 7.31
C ALA A 120 9.84 1.60 6.91
N LEU A 121 10.66 1.17 7.88
CA LEU A 121 11.99 0.60 7.61
C LEU A 121 11.90 -0.73 6.82
N LEU A 122 10.96 -1.60 7.15
CA LEU A 122 10.75 -2.85 6.41
C LEU A 122 10.27 -2.58 4.98
N LEU A 123 9.42 -1.58 4.77
CA LEU A 123 8.97 -1.18 3.44
C LEU A 123 10.10 -0.51 2.63
N LEU A 124 10.97 0.28 3.27
CA LEU A 124 12.17 0.83 2.61
C LEU A 124 13.15 -0.27 2.23
N ALA A 125 13.35 -1.26 3.11
CA ALA A 125 14.16 -2.43 2.79
C ALA A 125 13.55 -3.23 1.63
N PHE A 126 12.22 -3.37 1.59
CA PHE A 126 11.51 -3.99 0.48
C PHE A 126 11.66 -3.19 -0.83
N ALA A 127 11.52 -1.87 -0.80
CA ALA A 127 11.75 -0.98 -1.94
C ALA A 127 13.18 -1.13 -2.50
N GLY A 128 14.18 -1.01 -1.63
CA GLY A 128 15.57 -1.19 -2.04
C GLY A 128 15.88 -2.59 -2.55
N PHE A 129 15.24 -3.62 -1.98
CA PHE A 129 15.35 -4.97 -2.51
C PHE A 129 14.78 -5.08 -3.91
N THR A 130 13.56 -4.57 -4.17
CA THR A 130 12.97 -4.61 -5.52
C THR A 130 13.81 -3.84 -6.54
N GLU A 131 14.38 -2.70 -6.13
CA GLU A 131 15.26 -1.86 -6.94
C GLU A 131 16.55 -2.60 -7.34
N VAL A 132 17.19 -3.28 -6.39
CA VAL A 132 18.35 -4.13 -6.67
C VAL A 132 17.99 -5.33 -7.54
N MET A 133 16.82 -5.95 -7.32
CA MET A 133 16.36 -7.07 -8.13
C MET A 133 16.03 -6.65 -9.57
N GLN A 134 15.57 -5.42 -9.80
CA GLN A 134 15.33 -4.90 -11.16
C GLN A 134 16.60 -4.89 -12.02
N TYR A 135 17.80 -4.75 -11.43
CA TYR A 135 19.05 -4.87 -12.17
C TYR A 135 19.24 -6.26 -12.82
N LEU A 136 18.65 -7.30 -12.22
CA LEU A 136 18.71 -8.67 -12.73
C LEU A 136 17.59 -8.98 -13.74
N VAL A 137 16.61 -8.08 -13.88
CA VAL A 137 15.46 -8.27 -14.76
C VAL A 137 15.78 -7.72 -16.16
N PRO A 138 15.65 -8.54 -17.23
CA PRO A 138 15.92 -8.07 -18.58
C PRO A 138 15.05 -6.87 -18.97
N GLY A 139 15.69 -5.84 -19.54
CA GLY A 139 15.01 -4.60 -19.97
C GLY A 139 14.57 -3.70 -18.81
N ARG A 140 15.10 -3.90 -17.60
CA ARG A 140 14.94 -3.01 -16.45
C ARG A 140 16.29 -2.44 -16.02
N SER A 141 16.24 -1.31 -15.32
CA SER A 141 17.40 -0.61 -14.78
C SER A 141 17.10 -0.11 -13.38
N MET A 142 18.13 -0.03 -12.56
CA MET A 142 18.05 0.62 -11.26
C MET A 142 18.02 2.15 -11.43
N SER A 143 17.22 2.84 -10.62
CA SER A 143 16.89 4.25 -10.66
C SER A 143 16.78 4.80 -9.23
N LEU A 144 17.67 5.75 -8.91
CA LEU A 144 17.57 6.49 -7.66
C LEU A 144 16.27 7.31 -7.58
N GLY A 145 15.71 7.70 -8.73
CA GLY A 145 14.44 8.43 -8.79
C GLY A 145 13.27 7.58 -8.27
N ASP A 146 13.31 6.28 -8.52
CA ASP A 146 12.25 5.35 -8.13
C ASP A 146 12.34 5.04 -6.63
N MET A 147 13.55 4.87 -6.10
CA MET A 147 13.78 4.82 -4.65
C MET A 147 13.23 6.06 -3.92
N ILE A 148 13.43 7.26 -4.47
CA ILE A 148 12.89 8.50 -3.90
C ILE A 148 11.36 8.48 -3.95
N ALA A 149 10.78 8.09 -5.08
CA ALA A 149 9.33 7.98 -5.24
C ALA A 149 8.72 6.98 -4.25
N ASP A 150 9.33 5.81 -4.08
CA ASP A 150 8.94 4.78 -3.14
C ASP A 150 8.97 5.30 -1.70
N THR A 151 10.05 5.99 -1.32
CA THR A 151 10.21 6.61 0.01
C THR A 151 9.09 7.61 0.27
N LEU A 152 8.82 8.51 -0.68
CA LEU A 152 7.74 9.50 -0.56
C LEU A 152 6.38 8.81 -0.48
N GLY A 153 6.17 7.74 -1.24
CA GLY A 153 4.97 6.90 -1.18
C GLY A 153 4.77 6.32 0.22
N ILE A 154 5.81 5.68 0.78
CA ILE A 154 5.76 5.10 2.13
C ILE A 154 5.36 6.15 3.17
N LEU A 155 5.99 7.33 3.13
CA LEU A 155 5.68 8.42 4.06
C LEU A 155 4.24 8.92 3.89
N ALA A 156 3.77 9.08 2.65
CA ALA A 156 2.41 9.50 2.36
C ALA A 156 1.37 8.49 2.87
N GLY A 157 1.54 7.20 2.55
CA GLY A 157 0.63 6.14 2.97
C GLY A 157 0.54 5.99 4.49
N ALA A 158 1.69 6.00 5.18
CA ALA A 158 1.75 5.97 6.63
C ALA A 158 1.11 7.22 7.26
N GLY A 159 1.36 8.40 6.68
CA GLY A 159 0.77 9.68 7.11
C GLY A 159 -0.75 9.70 6.98
N ILE A 160 -1.29 9.21 5.86
CA ILE A 160 -2.74 9.07 5.64
C ILE A 160 -3.38 8.19 6.72
N TRP A 161 -2.78 7.02 7.01
CA TRP A 161 -3.31 6.14 8.05
C TRP A 161 -3.27 6.76 9.44
N GLN A 162 -2.16 7.43 9.79
CA GLN A 162 -2.02 8.15 11.05
C GLN A 162 -3.08 9.25 11.19
N GLY A 163 -3.31 10.03 10.12
CA GLY A 163 -4.34 11.06 10.07
C GLY A 163 -5.75 10.49 10.27
N TYR A 164 -6.07 9.42 9.55
CA TYR A 164 -7.34 8.70 9.69
C TYR A 164 -7.57 8.23 11.14
N ARG A 165 -6.57 7.59 11.76
CA ARG A 165 -6.67 7.15 13.16
C ARG A 165 -6.92 8.32 14.13
N ARG A 166 -6.28 9.47 13.93
CA ARG A 166 -6.46 10.65 14.80
C ARG A 166 -7.85 11.25 14.71
N VAL A 167 -8.47 11.21 13.53
CA VAL A 167 -9.81 11.77 13.31
C VAL A 167 -10.88 10.81 13.83
N THR A 168 -10.74 9.51 13.56
CA THR A 168 -11.76 8.51 13.90
C THR A 168 -11.65 8.00 15.34
N ILE A 169 -10.44 7.97 15.91
CA ILE A 169 -10.19 7.56 17.31
C ILE A 169 -9.96 8.82 18.16
N ARG A 170 -10.93 9.74 18.16
CA ARG A 170 -11.04 10.72 19.25
C ARG A 170 -11.82 10.06 20.39
N PRO A 171 -11.29 9.96 21.62
CA PRO A 171 -12.11 9.64 22.78
C PRO A 171 -13.19 10.72 22.84
N GLY A 172 -14.46 10.31 22.83
CA GLY A 172 -15.56 11.25 23.09
C GLY A 172 -15.25 11.99 24.38
N SER A 173 -15.27 13.32 24.32
CA SER A 173 -15.31 14.15 25.52
C SER A 173 -16.55 13.74 26.29
N SER A 174 -16.36 12.94 27.34
CA SER A 174 -17.35 12.72 28.37
C SER A 174 -17.54 14.08 29.06
N THR A 175 -18.50 14.86 28.57
CA THR A 175 -19.13 15.94 29.31
C THR A 175 -19.72 15.34 30.57
N THR A 176 -19.01 15.58 31.68
CA THR A 176 -19.52 15.61 33.05
C THR A 176 -20.71 16.54 33.18
#